data_AF-A0A7Z9F3D1-F1
#
_entry.id   AF-A0A7Z9F3D1-F1
#
_cell.length_a   1.000
_cell.length_b   1.000
_cell.length_c   1.000
_cell.angle_alpha   90.00
_cell.angle_beta   90.00
_cell.angle_gamma   90.00
#
_symmetry.space_group_name_H-M   'P 1'
#
loop_
_entity.id
_entity.type
_entity.pdbx_description
1 polymer ?
#
loop_
_entity_poly.entity_id
_entity_poly.type
_entity_poly.pdbx_seq_one_letter_code
_entity_poly.pdbx_strand_id
1 'polypeptide(L)'
;GYKALSVTAQSASLAPSELREATELAQRIGLNHRIIETHEVDREDYAKNDPNRCFFCKDELYTHLMKFGEGESYAHVTNGTNMDDLGDFRPGQNAAKQYGVRSPLVEAELTKAEIRALSRDMGLPTWDKPAQACLSSRIPYGTPVSVEALTRIAKAEEFLHDLGIKQLRVRHHDTVARIEVEVQDFLTLTDEDTRQKVTTYFRSIGYSYVTLDLEGFRSGSLNEVLAGLRKKQKS
;
A
#
# COMPACT_ATOMS: atom_id res chain seq x y z
N GLY A 1 -5.74 20.12 -13.89
CA GLY A 1 -5.44 21.35 -14.65
C GLY A 1 -4.34 22.13 -13.96
N TYR A 2 -3.79 23.18 -14.58
CA TYR A 2 -2.60 23.92 -14.10
C TYR A 2 -2.71 24.54 -12.70
N LYS A 3 -3.93 24.68 -12.17
CA LYS A 3 -4.20 25.17 -10.79
C LYS A 3 -4.20 24.07 -9.73
N ALA A 4 -3.93 22.82 -10.10
CA ALA A 4 -3.89 21.69 -9.18
C ALA A 4 -2.48 21.11 -9.15
N LEU A 5 -2.03 20.71 -7.97
CA LEU A 5 -0.82 19.93 -7.76
C LEU A 5 -1.20 18.51 -7.32
N SER A 6 -0.64 17.53 -8.01
CA SER A 6 -0.66 16.13 -7.58
C SER A 6 0.59 15.87 -6.74
N VAL A 7 0.42 15.27 -5.57
CA VAL A 7 1.53 14.98 -4.66
C VAL A 7 1.60 13.49 -4.37
N THR A 8 2.79 12.90 -4.54
CA THR A 8 3.09 11.55 -4.05
C THR A 8 4.01 11.65 -2.86
N ALA A 9 3.63 11.04 -1.73
CA ALA A 9 4.52 10.89 -0.59
C ALA A 9 5.38 9.65 -0.75
N GLN A 10 6.69 9.86 -0.78
CA GLN A 10 7.70 8.82 -0.79
C GLN A 10 8.15 8.55 0.64
N SER A 11 8.03 7.30 1.05
CA SER A 11 8.54 6.79 2.31
C SER A 11 8.96 5.34 2.15
N ALA A 12 9.59 4.76 3.17
CA ALA A 12 9.92 3.35 3.17
C ALA A 12 8.67 2.43 3.09
N SER A 13 7.47 2.94 3.38
CA SER A 13 6.23 2.15 3.33
C SER A 13 5.61 2.07 1.92
N LEU A 14 6.04 2.95 1.00
CA LEU A 14 5.64 2.94 -0.41
C LEU A 14 6.54 2.00 -1.22
N ALA A 15 5.94 1.12 -2.02
CA ALA A 15 6.70 0.27 -2.92
C ALA A 15 7.39 1.13 -4.01
N PRO A 16 8.68 0.88 -4.34
CA PRO A 16 9.37 1.63 -5.40
C PRO A 16 8.67 1.56 -6.76
N SER A 17 8.07 0.43 -7.11
CA SER A 17 7.26 0.26 -8.33
C SER A 17 6.06 1.21 -8.36
N GLU A 18 5.34 1.36 -7.26
CA GLU A 18 4.20 2.27 -7.15
C GLU A 18 4.61 3.74 -7.31
N LEU A 19 5.79 4.13 -6.80
CA LEU A 19 6.32 5.48 -7.01
C LEU A 19 6.64 5.74 -8.49
N ARG A 20 7.29 4.77 -9.16
CA ARG A 20 7.60 4.84 -10.60
C ARG A 20 6.31 4.97 -11.41
N GLU A 21 5.35 4.07 -11.19
CA GLU A 21 4.06 4.08 -11.90
C GLU A 21 3.27 5.36 -11.67
N ALA A 22 3.23 5.89 -10.45
CA ALA A 22 2.56 7.15 -10.15
C ALA A 22 3.20 8.33 -10.90
N THR A 23 4.54 8.35 -10.97
CA THR A 23 5.31 9.38 -11.67
C THR A 23 5.08 9.31 -13.19
N GLU A 24 5.16 8.11 -13.76
CA GLU A 24 4.89 7.86 -15.19
C GLU A 24 3.45 8.24 -15.57
N LEU A 25 2.48 7.88 -14.74
CA LEU A 25 1.07 8.24 -14.96
C LEU A 25 0.87 9.75 -14.92
N ALA A 26 1.48 10.43 -13.95
CA ALA A 26 1.38 11.88 -13.84
C ALA A 26 1.98 12.58 -15.06
N GLN A 27 3.14 12.13 -15.55
CA GLN A 27 3.75 12.63 -16.78
C GLN A 27 2.84 12.37 -17.99
N ARG A 28 2.31 11.15 -18.13
CA ARG A 28 1.43 10.77 -19.25
C ARG A 28 0.18 11.64 -19.35
N ILE A 29 -0.40 12.04 -18.22
CA ILE A 29 -1.63 12.86 -18.17
C ILE A 29 -1.31 14.37 -18.17
N GLY A 30 -0.04 14.75 -18.02
CA GLY A 30 0.37 16.15 -17.94
C GLY A 30 -0.03 16.81 -16.61
N LEU A 31 0.02 16.06 -15.51
CA LEU A 31 -0.24 16.59 -14.17
C LEU A 31 0.98 17.38 -13.67
N ASN A 32 0.74 18.50 -13.01
CA ASN A 32 1.76 19.13 -12.18
C ASN A 32 1.98 18.22 -10.97
N HIS A 33 3.11 17.50 -10.94
CA HIS A 33 3.36 16.44 -9.97
C HIS A 33 4.60 16.73 -9.14
N ARG A 34 4.50 16.50 -7.84
CA ARG A 34 5.61 16.66 -6.90
C ARG A 34 5.71 15.43 -6.00
N ILE A 35 6.93 14.99 -5.78
CA ILE A 35 7.24 13.98 -4.79
C ILE A 35 7.66 14.72 -3.52
N ILE A 36 7.10 14.32 -2.38
CA ILE A 36 7.53 14.78 -1.05
C ILE A 36 8.03 13.57 -0.26
N GLU A 37 8.99 13.79 0.63
CA GLU A 37 9.45 12.75 1.52
C GLU A 37 8.63 12.76 2.82
N THR A 38 8.21 11.58 3.28
CA THR A 38 7.58 11.41 4.59
C THR A 38 8.32 10.36 5.41
N HIS A 39 8.29 10.57 6.73
CA HIS A 39 9.10 9.81 7.68
C HIS A 39 8.23 9.12 8.72
N GLU A 40 7.05 8.62 8.30
CA GLU A 40 6.12 8.00 9.25
C GLU A 40 6.72 6.80 9.98
N VAL A 41 7.69 6.09 9.38
CA VAL A 41 8.38 4.94 9.98
C VAL A 41 9.21 5.33 11.20
N ASP A 42 9.66 6.58 11.28
CA ASP A 42 10.46 7.09 12.40
C ASP A 42 9.58 7.44 13.62
N ARG A 43 8.25 7.47 13.44
CA ARG A 43 7.29 7.71 14.53
C ARG A 43 7.02 6.43 15.28
N GLU A 44 7.21 6.45 16.61
CA GLU A 44 6.96 5.30 17.47
C GLU A 44 5.55 4.72 17.30
N ASP A 45 4.53 5.57 17.14
CA ASP A 45 3.14 5.14 17.01
C ASP A 45 2.82 4.43 15.69
N TYR A 46 3.62 4.70 14.64
CA TYR A 46 3.57 3.93 13.40
C TYR A 46 4.40 2.65 13.53
N ALA A 47 5.61 2.77 14.08
CA ALA A 47 6.57 1.68 14.22
C ALA A 47 6.02 0.54 15.09
N LYS A 48 5.20 0.81 16.13
CA LYS A 48 4.51 -0.21 16.95
C LYS A 48 3.64 -1.17 16.14
N ASN A 49 3.20 -0.75 14.94
CA ASN A 49 2.38 -1.55 14.05
C ASN A 49 1.04 -2.00 14.66
N ASP A 50 0.37 -1.09 15.36
CA ASP A 50 -0.97 -1.32 15.90
C ASP A 50 -2.06 -1.15 14.84
N PRO A 51 -3.33 -1.55 15.10
CA PRO A 51 -4.45 -1.33 14.17
C PRO A 51 -4.62 0.12 13.71
N ASN A 52 -4.13 1.10 14.49
CA ASN A 52 -4.16 2.52 14.17
C ASN A 52 -2.97 3.01 13.33
N ARG A 53 -2.03 2.16 12.92
CA ARG A 53 -0.86 2.55 12.09
C ARG A 53 -1.25 3.40 10.86
N CYS A 54 -2.33 3.04 10.18
CA CYS A 54 -2.82 3.77 9.00
C CYS A 54 -3.26 5.21 9.33
N PHE A 55 -3.71 5.48 10.56
CA PHE A 55 -4.02 6.83 11.01
C PHE A 55 -2.73 7.66 11.09
N PHE A 56 -1.69 7.16 11.77
CA PHE A 56 -0.42 7.88 11.93
C PHE A 56 0.31 8.11 10.60
N CYS A 57 0.20 7.17 9.66
CA CYS A 57 0.67 7.34 8.28
C CYS A 57 0.01 8.54 7.59
N LYS A 58 -1.32 8.65 7.72
CA LYS A 58 -2.10 9.72 7.09
C LYS A 58 -1.93 11.05 7.81
N ASP A 59 -1.80 11.02 9.14
CA ASP A 59 -1.50 12.19 9.96
C ASP A 59 -0.17 12.83 9.54
N GLU A 60 0.88 12.03 9.34
CA GLU A 60 2.16 12.49 8.80
C GLU A 60 1.95 13.13 7.41
N LEU A 61 1.35 12.40 6.48
CA LEU A 61 1.07 12.89 5.13
C LEU A 61 0.34 14.23 5.13
N TYR A 62 -0.76 14.34 5.88
CA TYR A 62 -1.58 15.55 5.89
C TYR A 62 -0.88 16.71 6.59
N THR A 63 -0.06 16.45 7.62
CA THR A 63 0.79 17.49 8.22
C THR A 63 1.69 18.15 7.18
N HIS A 64 2.35 17.36 6.32
CA HIS A 64 3.21 17.89 5.26
C HIS A 64 2.39 18.60 4.17
N LEU A 65 1.28 18.01 3.72
CA LEU A 65 0.44 18.61 2.69
C LEU A 65 -0.22 19.93 3.10
N MET A 66 -0.58 20.08 4.38
CA MET A 66 -1.18 21.33 4.87
C MET A 66 -0.15 22.46 4.90
N LYS A 67 1.06 22.21 5.43
CA LYS A 67 2.17 23.17 5.37
C LYS A 67 2.48 23.61 3.93
N PHE A 68 2.45 22.64 3.03
CA PHE A 68 2.65 22.87 1.61
C PHE A 68 1.53 23.72 0.99
N GLY A 69 0.27 23.37 1.29
CA GLY A 69 -0.91 24.05 0.78
C GLY A 69 -0.97 25.51 1.23
N GLU A 70 -0.65 25.79 2.49
CA GLU A 70 -0.57 27.15 3.02
C GLU A 70 0.51 27.99 2.32
N GLY A 71 1.72 27.43 2.15
CA GLY A 71 2.84 28.12 1.52
C GLY A 71 2.63 28.45 0.04
N GLU A 72 1.92 27.61 -0.70
CA GLU A 72 1.66 27.77 -2.14
C GLU A 72 0.22 28.20 -2.47
N SER A 73 -0.57 28.59 -1.47
CA SER A 73 -1.96 29.10 -1.61
C SER A 73 -2.95 28.11 -2.23
N TYR A 74 -2.82 26.81 -1.94
CA TYR A 74 -3.84 25.81 -2.27
C TYR A 74 -4.93 25.80 -1.20
N ALA A 75 -6.18 26.02 -1.60
CA ALA A 75 -7.31 26.13 -0.66
C ALA A 75 -7.72 24.79 -0.02
N HIS A 76 -7.48 23.67 -0.70
CA HIS A 76 -7.95 22.36 -0.27
C HIS A 76 -6.95 21.26 -0.59
N VAL A 77 -6.84 20.30 0.32
CA VAL A 77 -6.23 18.99 0.07
C VAL A 77 -7.35 18.01 -0.24
N THR A 78 -7.21 17.23 -1.31
CA THR A 78 -8.19 16.20 -1.72
C THR A 78 -7.58 14.81 -1.69
N ASN A 79 -8.38 13.78 -1.40
CA ASN A 79 -7.98 12.38 -1.52
C ASN A 79 -8.93 11.59 -2.45
N GLY A 80 -8.55 10.34 -2.75
CA GLY A 80 -9.32 9.44 -3.62
C GLY A 80 -10.32 8.52 -2.89
N THR A 81 -10.77 8.87 -1.68
CA THR A 81 -11.80 8.07 -0.98
C THR A 81 -13.09 8.09 -1.79
N ASN A 82 -13.73 6.94 -1.95
CA ASN A 82 -14.99 6.75 -2.69
C ASN A 82 -16.12 6.19 -1.80
N MET A 83 -17.34 6.04 -2.33
CA MET A 83 -18.52 5.63 -1.57
C MET A 83 -18.38 4.24 -0.91
N ASP A 84 -17.78 3.29 -1.60
CA ASP A 84 -17.59 1.93 -1.07
C ASP A 84 -16.64 1.90 0.14
N ASP A 85 -15.79 2.93 0.30
CA ASP A 85 -14.84 3.02 1.40
C ASP A 85 -15.47 3.48 2.73
N LEU A 86 -16.71 4.01 2.73
CA LEU A 86 -17.34 4.59 3.93
C LEU A 86 -17.79 3.54 4.96
N GLY A 87 -18.01 2.29 4.53
CA GLY A 87 -18.38 1.17 5.40
C GLY A 87 -17.19 0.41 6.01
N ASP A 88 -15.97 0.68 5.54
CA ASP A 88 -14.78 -0.05 5.95
C ASP A 88 -14.15 0.55 7.21
N PHE A 89 -13.56 -0.31 8.06
CA PHE A 89 -12.70 0.15 9.15
C PHE A 89 -11.40 0.74 8.60
N ARG A 90 -11.39 2.07 8.37
CA ARG A 90 -10.24 2.81 7.83
C ARG A 90 -9.82 3.95 8.75
N PRO A 91 -8.94 3.69 9.73
CA PRO A 91 -8.42 4.72 10.64
C PRO A 91 -7.83 5.95 9.92
N GLY A 92 -7.27 5.76 8.72
CA GLY A 92 -6.75 6.86 7.90
C GLY A 92 -7.81 7.91 7.49
N GLN A 93 -9.09 7.54 7.39
CA GLN A 93 -10.16 8.53 7.12
C GLN A 93 -10.39 9.46 8.31
N ASN A 94 -10.11 9.02 9.54
CA ASN A 94 -10.23 9.89 10.71
C ASN A 94 -9.18 11.01 10.67
N ALA A 95 -7.96 10.71 10.22
CA ALA A 95 -6.94 11.73 9.98
C ALA A 95 -7.40 12.73 8.90
N ALA A 96 -7.94 12.24 7.78
CA ALA A 96 -8.47 13.10 6.72
C ALA A 96 -9.52 14.11 7.25
N LYS A 97 -10.43 13.65 8.12
CA LYS A 97 -11.44 14.52 8.76
C LYS A 97 -10.81 15.57 9.67
N GLN A 98 -9.77 15.21 10.45
CA GLN A 98 -9.09 16.16 11.35
C GLN A 98 -8.42 17.32 10.60
N TYR A 99 -7.84 17.04 9.43
CA TYR A 99 -7.18 18.07 8.61
C TYR A 99 -8.12 18.74 7.59
N GLY A 100 -9.43 18.46 7.61
CA GLY A 100 -10.38 19.04 6.67
C GLY A 100 -10.15 18.61 5.21
N VAL A 101 -9.58 17.42 4.99
CA VAL A 101 -9.31 16.88 3.66
C VAL A 101 -10.62 16.54 2.96
N ARG A 102 -10.81 17.09 1.76
CA ARG A 102 -11.96 16.86 0.88
C ARG A 102 -11.87 15.50 0.20
N SER A 103 -13.01 14.86 -0.05
CA SER A 103 -13.08 13.57 -0.76
C SER A 103 -14.04 13.69 -1.94
N PRO A 104 -13.60 14.28 -3.08
CA PRO A 104 -14.51 14.64 -4.17
C PRO A 104 -15.32 13.48 -4.74
N LEU A 105 -14.78 12.25 -4.72
CA LEU A 105 -15.51 11.07 -5.22
C LEU A 105 -16.66 10.67 -4.29
N VAL A 106 -16.51 10.83 -2.97
CA VAL A 106 -17.62 10.67 -2.01
C VAL A 106 -18.63 11.80 -2.16
N GLU A 107 -18.17 13.05 -2.32
CA GLU A 107 -19.03 14.22 -2.47
C GLU A 107 -19.86 14.17 -3.77
N ALA A 108 -19.37 13.47 -4.78
CA ALA A 108 -20.07 13.16 -6.03
C ALA A 108 -20.81 11.81 -5.99
N GLU A 109 -20.87 11.15 -4.82
CA GLU A 109 -21.53 9.86 -4.61
C GLU A 109 -21.07 8.72 -5.54
N LEU A 110 -19.80 8.77 -5.97
CA LEU A 110 -19.25 7.79 -6.90
C LEU A 110 -18.79 6.51 -6.20
N THR A 111 -19.30 5.39 -6.71
CA THR A 111 -18.84 4.05 -6.38
C THR A 111 -17.58 3.67 -7.16
N LYS A 112 -16.88 2.65 -6.70
CA LYS A 112 -15.70 2.07 -7.34
C LYS A 112 -16.01 1.57 -8.75
N ALA A 113 -17.20 1.02 -8.98
CA ALA A 113 -17.61 0.54 -10.30
C ALA A 113 -17.72 1.72 -11.29
N GLU A 114 -18.34 2.82 -10.87
CA GLU A 114 -18.48 4.03 -11.68
C GLU A 114 -17.12 4.70 -11.93
N ILE A 115 -16.26 4.79 -10.92
CA ILE A 115 -14.91 5.33 -11.07
C ILE A 115 -14.11 4.54 -12.10
N ARG A 116 -14.23 3.19 -12.11
CA ARG A 116 -13.57 2.35 -13.11
C ARG A 116 -14.12 2.57 -14.52
N ALA A 117 -15.44 2.69 -14.67
CA ALA A 117 -16.06 3.01 -15.95
C ALA A 117 -15.59 4.37 -16.49
N LEU A 118 -15.67 5.42 -15.66
CA LEU A 118 -15.18 6.76 -16.00
C LEU A 118 -13.69 6.77 -16.33
N SER A 119 -12.86 6.07 -15.55
CA SER A 119 -11.42 5.97 -15.80
C SER A 119 -11.13 5.28 -17.13
N ARG A 120 -11.91 4.24 -17.48
CA ARG A 120 -11.79 3.53 -18.76
C ARG A 120 -12.20 4.43 -19.93
N ASP A 121 -13.29 5.17 -19.80
CA ASP A 121 -13.77 6.11 -20.82
C ASP A 121 -12.76 7.25 -21.05
N MET A 122 -12.05 7.66 -20.01
CA MET A 122 -10.94 8.62 -20.08
C MET A 122 -9.62 8.02 -20.59
N GLY A 123 -9.57 6.72 -20.88
CA GLY A 123 -8.37 6.02 -21.37
C GLY A 123 -7.25 5.89 -20.32
N LEU A 124 -7.58 5.99 -19.03
CA LEU A 124 -6.60 5.86 -17.95
C LEU A 124 -6.16 4.40 -17.79
N PRO A 125 -4.86 4.09 -17.83
CA PRO A 125 -4.37 2.69 -17.77
C PRO A 125 -4.66 2.02 -16.42
N THR A 126 -4.98 2.80 -15.38
CA THR A 126 -5.22 2.33 -14.02
C THR A 126 -6.64 1.84 -13.77
N TRP A 127 -7.55 1.89 -14.76
CA TRP A 127 -8.97 1.54 -14.57
C TRP A 127 -9.17 0.11 -14.03
N ASP A 128 -8.31 -0.83 -14.39
CA ASP A 128 -8.34 -2.22 -13.92
C ASP A 128 -7.22 -2.55 -12.92
N LYS A 129 -6.49 -1.53 -12.43
CA LYS A 129 -5.41 -1.77 -11.47
C LYS A 129 -6.00 -2.26 -10.14
N PRO A 130 -5.53 -3.38 -9.57
CA PRO A 130 -5.93 -3.82 -8.25
C PRO A 130 -5.53 -2.80 -7.18
N ALA A 131 -6.33 -2.70 -6.11
CA ALA A 131 -5.97 -1.85 -4.98
C ALA A 131 -4.74 -2.42 -4.27
N GLN A 132 -3.68 -1.62 -4.16
CA GLN A 132 -2.46 -1.98 -3.47
C GLN A 132 -2.42 -1.37 -2.08
N ALA A 133 -2.09 -2.20 -1.09
CA ALA A 133 -1.82 -1.74 0.27
C ALA A 133 -0.33 -1.39 0.42
N CYS A 134 0.01 -0.52 1.37
CA CYS A 134 1.41 -0.20 1.67
C CYS A 134 2.21 -1.44 2.10
N LEU A 135 3.54 -1.38 1.99
CA LEU A 135 4.43 -2.48 2.35
C LEU A 135 4.27 -2.91 3.81
N SER A 136 3.93 -1.99 4.72
CA SER A 136 3.71 -2.34 6.14
C SER A 136 2.51 -3.27 6.36
N SER A 137 1.60 -3.39 5.39
CA SER A 137 0.56 -4.42 5.43
C SER A 137 1.10 -5.84 5.26
N ARG A 138 2.40 -6.02 4.96
CA ARG A 138 3.04 -7.35 4.92
C ARG A 138 3.57 -7.77 6.28
N ILE A 139 3.59 -6.88 7.26
CA ILE A 139 4.08 -7.13 8.61
C ILE A 139 2.86 -7.35 9.53
N PRO A 140 2.76 -8.49 10.25
CA PRO A 140 1.69 -8.76 11.19
C PRO A 140 1.56 -7.67 12.26
N TYR A 141 0.31 -7.36 12.65
CA TYR A 141 0.05 -6.39 13.72
C TYR A 141 0.79 -6.78 15.01
N GLY A 142 1.32 -5.78 15.70
CA GLY A 142 2.13 -5.94 16.92
C GLY A 142 3.60 -6.30 16.66
N THR A 143 3.98 -6.66 15.43
CA THR A 143 5.41 -6.76 15.04
C THR A 143 5.91 -5.39 14.60
N PRO A 144 6.98 -4.84 15.19
CA PRO A 144 7.44 -3.51 14.84
C PRO A 144 7.78 -3.35 13.36
N VAL A 145 7.35 -2.23 12.76
CA VAL A 145 7.74 -1.83 11.41
C VAL A 145 9.11 -1.17 11.46
N SER A 146 10.04 -1.63 10.63
CA SER A 146 11.35 -1.01 10.44
C SER A 146 11.63 -0.75 8.96
N VAL A 147 12.47 0.24 8.66
CA VAL A 147 12.95 0.51 7.30
C VAL A 147 13.63 -0.71 6.70
N GLU A 148 14.38 -1.47 7.49
CA GLU A 148 15.04 -2.70 7.06
C GLU A 148 14.04 -3.76 6.60
N ALA A 149 13.00 -4.03 7.42
CA ALA A 149 11.97 -5.01 7.07
C ALA A 149 11.22 -4.59 5.81
N LEU A 150 10.85 -3.30 5.69
CA LEU A 150 10.16 -2.78 4.51
C LEU A 150 11.03 -2.86 3.25
N THR A 151 12.31 -2.54 3.36
CA THR A 151 13.28 -2.66 2.26
C THR A 151 13.41 -4.11 1.80
N ARG A 152 13.49 -5.05 2.76
CA ARG A 152 13.57 -6.48 2.48
C ARG A 152 12.30 -6.99 1.76
N ILE A 153 11.12 -6.57 2.22
CA ILE A 153 9.84 -6.90 1.59
C ILE A 153 9.77 -6.33 0.17
N ALA A 154 10.13 -5.05 -0.01
CA ALA A 154 10.11 -4.39 -1.32
C ALA A 154 10.97 -5.14 -2.35
N LYS A 155 12.22 -5.48 -1.98
CA LYS A 155 13.13 -6.26 -2.82
C LYS A 155 12.57 -7.64 -3.16
N ALA A 156 11.96 -8.31 -2.19
CA ALA A 156 11.36 -9.62 -2.39
C ALA A 156 10.16 -9.56 -3.36
N GLU A 157 9.27 -8.57 -3.21
CA GLU A 157 8.13 -8.38 -4.11
C GLU A 157 8.58 -7.98 -5.53
N GLU A 158 9.56 -7.07 -5.66
CA GLU A 158 10.12 -6.67 -6.95
C GLU A 158 10.75 -7.85 -7.70
N PHE A 159 11.54 -8.67 -7.00
CA PHE A 159 12.14 -9.87 -7.61
C PHE A 159 11.09 -10.86 -8.12
N LEU A 160 10.00 -11.07 -7.37
CA LEU A 160 8.92 -11.96 -7.83
C LEU A 160 8.13 -11.37 -9.00
N HIS A 161 7.97 -10.04 -9.06
CA HIS A 161 7.41 -9.35 -10.22
C HIS A 161 8.27 -9.54 -11.47
N ASP A 162 9.60 -9.48 -11.34
CA ASP A 162 10.54 -9.72 -12.45
C ASP A 162 10.44 -11.16 -13.01
N LEU A 163 9.96 -12.10 -12.20
CA LEU A 163 9.64 -13.47 -12.63
C LEU A 163 8.27 -13.59 -13.32
N GLY A 164 7.55 -12.49 -13.52
CA GLY A 164 6.27 -12.44 -14.21
C GLY A 164 5.04 -12.65 -13.31
N ILE A 165 5.23 -12.76 -11.99
CA ILE A 165 4.12 -12.91 -11.04
C ILE A 165 3.49 -11.53 -10.83
N LYS A 166 2.21 -11.38 -11.20
CA LYS A 166 1.55 -10.07 -11.17
C LYS A 166 0.92 -9.74 -9.83
N GLN A 167 0.28 -10.73 -9.21
CA GLN A 167 -0.47 -10.54 -7.98
C GLN A 167 0.17 -11.34 -6.86
N LEU A 168 0.85 -10.63 -5.97
CA LEU A 168 1.63 -11.25 -4.91
C LEU A 168 1.70 -10.40 -3.64
N ARG A 169 2.05 -11.05 -2.53
CA ARG A 169 2.54 -10.43 -1.31
C ARG A 169 3.66 -11.27 -0.71
N VAL A 170 4.66 -10.63 -0.13
CA VAL A 170 5.66 -11.30 0.71
C VAL A 170 5.43 -10.88 2.15
N ARG A 171 4.76 -11.74 2.93
CA ARG A 171 4.56 -11.51 4.37
C ARG A 171 5.86 -11.72 5.12
N HIS A 172 6.14 -10.80 6.02
CA HIS A 172 7.32 -10.80 6.84
C HIS A 172 7.02 -11.37 8.23
N HIS A 173 7.67 -12.47 8.57
CA HIS A 173 7.62 -13.11 9.88
C HIS A 173 9.04 -13.27 10.40
N ASP A 174 9.65 -12.15 10.81
CA ASP A 174 11.02 -12.10 11.31
C ASP A 174 12.03 -12.66 10.29
N THR A 175 12.49 -13.90 10.48
CA THR A 175 13.41 -14.59 9.55
C THR A 175 12.70 -15.37 8.43
N VAL A 176 11.37 -15.43 8.43
CA VAL A 176 10.57 -16.17 7.45
C VAL A 176 9.87 -15.22 6.48
N ALA A 177 10.09 -15.45 5.19
CA ALA A 177 9.27 -14.90 4.12
C ALA A 177 8.15 -15.87 3.78
N ARG A 178 6.90 -15.41 3.86
CA ARG A 178 5.74 -16.19 3.40
C ARG A 178 5.14 -15.53 2.17
N ILE A 179 5.29 -16.21 1.03
CA ILE A 179 4.84 -15.78 -0.29
C ILE A 179 3.36 -16.13 -0.43
N GLU A 180 2.55 -15.14 -0.78
CA GLU A 180 1.14 -15.27 -1.15
C GLU A 180 1.02 -14.89 -2.63
N VAL A 181 0.60 -15.80 -3.49
CA VAL A 181 0.35 -15.56 -4.93
C VAL A 181 -0.96 -16.18 -5.36
N GLU A 182 -1.46 -15.83 -6.55
CA GLU A 182 -2.61 -16.53 -7.13
C GLU A 182 -2.30 -18.02 -7.32
N VAL A 183 -3.31 -18.89 -7.15
CA VAL A 183 -3.13 -20.36 -7.19
C VAL A 183 -2.54 -20.83 -8.52
N GLN A 184 -2.89 -20.16 -9.62
CA GLN A 184 -2.34 -20.43 -10.95
C GLN A 184 -0.81 -20.24 -11.03
N ASP A 185 -0.24 -19.37 -10.19
CA ASP A 185 1.19 -19.05 -10.18
C ASP A 185 2.00 -20.01 -9.28
N PHE A 186 1.35 -20.95 -8.59
CA PHE A 186 2.01 -21.92 -7.73
C PHE A 186 3.01 -22.78 -8.52
N LEU A 187 2.60 -23.24 -9.71
CA LEU A 187 3.45 -24.08 -10.55
C LEU A 187 4.74 -23.36 -10.94
N THR A 188 4.65 -22.07 -11.27
CA THR A 188 5.82 -21.22 -11.56
C THR A 188 6.78 -21.17 -10.36
N LEU A 189 6.28 -20.98 -9.14
CA LEU A 189 7.13 -20.92 -7.95
C LEU A 189 7.72 -22.28 -7.54
N THR A 190 7.03 -23.38 -7.85
CA THR A 190 7.48 -24.74 -7.49
C THR A 190 8.38 -25.38 -8.55
N ASP A 191 8.49 -24.79 -9.73
CA ASP A 191 9.48 -25.17 -10.73
C ASP A 191 10.90 -25.12 -10.14
N GLU A 192 11.74 -26.09 -10.50
CA GLU A 192 13.04 -26.32 -9.84
C GLU A 192 13.97 -25.11 -9.98
N ASP A 193 14.09 -24.56 -11.18
CA ASP A 193 14.96 -23.42 -11.47
C ASP A 193 14.45 -22.15 -10.78
N THR A 194 13.14 -21.90 -10.88
CA THR A 194 12.52 -20.74 -10.25
C THR A 194 12.62 -20.81 -8.73
N ARG A 195 12.33 -21.97 -8.12
CA ARG A 195 12.46 -22.19 -6.68
C ARG A 195 13.88 -21.95 -6.20
N GLN A 196 14.89 -22.41 -6.93
CA GLN A 196 16.29 -22.20 -6.56
C GLN A 196 16.69 -20.73 -6.66
N LYS A 197 16.22 -20.01 -7.69
CA LYS A 197 16.42 -18.55 -7.84
C LYS A 197 15.79 -17.78 -6.69
N VAL A 198 14.52 -18.05 -6.39
CA VAL A 198 13.78 -17.41 -5.29
C VAL A 198 14.46 -17.64 -3.95
N THR A 199 14.76 -18.89 -3.61
CA THR A 199 15.38 -19.20 -2.31
C THR A 199 16.78 -18.60 -2.16
N THR A 200 17.60 -18.61 -3.22
CA THR A 200 18.93 -17.98 -3.23
C THR A 200 18.81 -16.47 -3.01
N TYR A 201 17.94 -15.80 -3.78
CA TYR A 201 17.77 -14.36 -3.69
C TYR A 201 17.23 -13.94 -2.32
N PHE A 202 16.18 -14.61 -1.82
CA PHE A 202 15.56 -14.28 -0.54
C PHE A 202 16.53 -14.46 0.64
N ARG A 203 17.42 -15.46 0.58
CA ARG A 203 18.51 -15.62 1.56
C ARG A 203 19.50 -14.47 1.51
N SER A 204 19.87 -14.01 0.32
CA SER A 204 20.79 -12.88 0.15
C SER A 204 20.27 -11.56 0.71
N ILE A 205 18.95 -11.38 0.78
CA ILE A 205 18.31 -10.19 1.36
C ILE A 205 17.93 -10.37 2.85
N GLY A 206 18.27 -11.49 3.46
CA GLY A 206 18.18 -11.68 4.92
C GLY A 206 17.04 -12.58 5.43
N TYR A 207 16.38 -13.37 4.56
CA TYR A 207 15.45 -14.40 5.02
C TYR A 207 16.15 -15.74 5.22
N SER A 208 15.92 -16.40 6.36
CA SER A 208 16.41 -17.77 6.61
C SER A 208 15.53 -18.81 5.92
N TYR A 209 14.22 -18.56 5.91
CA TYR A 209 13.22 -19.47 5.34
C TYR A 209 12.33 -18.75 4.35
N VAL A 210 11.99 -19.45 3.27
CA VAL A 210 11.03 -19.02 2.27
C VAL A 210 9.94 -20.06 2.19
N THR A 211 8.69 -19.62 2.30
CA THR A 211 7.52 -20.48 2.36
C THR A 211 6.47 -19.96 1.38
N LEU A 212 5.60 -20.87 0.92
CA LEU A 212 4.43 -20.54 0.11
C LEU A 212 3.18 -20.72 0.98
N ASP A 213 2.31 -19.73 1.02
CA ASP A 213 1.00 -19.86 1.64
C ASP A 213 0.10 -20.73 0.77
N LEU A 214 -0.34 -21.87 1.30
CA LEU A 214 -1.16 -22.83 0.57
C LEU A 214 -2.57 -22.33 0.27
N GLU A 215 -3.05 -21.31 1.00
CA GLU A 215 -4.32 -20.63 0.68
C GLU A 215 -4.17 -19.61 -0.46
N GLY A 216 -2.93 -19.30 -0.85
CA GLY A 216 -2.62 -18.34 -1.91
C GLY A 216 -2.90 -16.89 -1.51
N PHE A 217 -3.00 -16.01 -2.51
CA PHE A 217 -3.29 -14.60 -2.33
C PHE A 217 -4.74 -14.39 -1.92
N ARG A 218 -4.95 -13.68 -0.80
CA ARG A 218 -6.28 -13.22 -0.37
C ARG A 218 -6.24 -11.76 0.06
N SER A 219 -7.23 -10.99 -0.38
CA SER A 219 -7.36 -9.60 0.07
C SER A 219 -7.78 -9.57 1.55
N GLY A 220 -7.10 -8.77 2.38
CA GLY A 220 -7.48 -8.58 3.78
C GLY A 220 -7.10 -9.70 4.76
N SER A 221 -6.28 -10.69 4.38
CA SER A 221 -5.97 -11.85 5.25
C SER A 221 -5.42 -11.51 6.65
N LEU A 222 -4.69 -10.40 6.81
CA LEU A 222 -4.24 -9.96 8.16
C LEU A 222 -5.37 -9.45 9.06
N ASN A 223 -6.48 -8.97 8.50
CA ASN A 223 -7.61 -8.48 9.29
C ASN A 223 -8.38 -9.63 9.94
N GLU A 224 -8.28 -10.86 9.42
CA GLU A 224 -8.87 -12.06 10.01
C GLU A 224 -8.30 -12.33 11.41
N VAL A 225 -7.00 -12.07 11.60
CA VAL A 225 -6.33 -12.20 12.89
C VAL A 225 -6.89 -11.21 13.93
N LEU A 226 -7.23 -9.98 13.51
CA LEU A 226 -7.87 -8.99 14.38
C LEU A 226 -9.29 -9.43 14.80
N ALA A 227 -10.05 -10.07 13.91
CA ALA A 227 -11.36 -10.62 14.24
C ALA A 227 -11.25 -11.78 15.26
N GLY A 228 -10.21 -12.61 15.15
CA GLY A 228 -9.90 -13.67 16.11
C GLY A 228 -9.52 -13.14 17.50
N LEU A 229 -8.70 -12.09 17.57
CA LEU A 229 -8.30 -11.45 18.83
C LEU A 229 -9.48 -10.77 19.56
N ARG A 230 -10.38 -10.11 18.81
CA ARG A 230 -11.61 -9.52 19.38
C ARG A 230 -12.58 -10.56 19.94
N LYS A 231 -12.61 -11.78 19.38
CA LYS A 231 -13.41 -12.89 19.93
C LYS A 231 -12.82 -13.41 21.25
N LYS A 232 -11.49 -13.50 21.35
CA LYS A 232 -10.80 -13.95 22.59
C LYS A 232 -10.85 -12.93 23.73
N GLN A 233 -10.96 -11.63 23.46
CA GLN A 233 -11.13 -10.61 24.50
C GLN A 233 -12.57 -10.51 25.04
N LYS A 234 -13.54 -11.16 24.40
CA LYS A 234 -14.95 -11.21 24.82
C LYS A 234 -15.35 -12.57 25.45
N SER A 235 -14.41 -13.51 25.55
CA SER A 235 -14.55 -14.81 26.22
C SER A 235 -13.75 -14.82 27.51
#